data_AF-F7NKM5-F1
#
_entry.id   AF-F7NKM5-F1
#
_cell.length_a   1.000
_cell.length_b   1.000
_cell.length_c   1.000
_cell.angle_alpha   90.00
_cell.angle_beta   90.00
_cell.angle_gamma   90.00
#
_symmetry.space_group_name_H-M   'P 1'
#
loop_
_entity.id
_entity.type
_entity.pdbx_description
1 polymer ?
#
loop_
_entity_poly.entity_id
_entity_poly.type
_entity_poly.pdbx_seq_one_letter_code
_entity_poly.pdbx_strand_id
1 'polypeptide(L)'
;MKSELTKIPGIGNNMAEHLIKAGYPTIESLKGKSPDDVYAADCAAQGVIVDRCALYCYRLALHYADHGGQLPPNKQNWWDWKG
;
A
#
# COMPACT_ATOMS: atom_id res chain seq x y z
N MET A 1 -7.17 -1.04 18.04
CA MET A 1 -7.60 -2.15 17.16
C MET A 1 -6.64 -2.17 15.98
N LYS A 2 -6.10 -3.33 15.57
CA LYS A 2 -5.11 -3.38 14.48
C LYS A 2 -5.84 -3.21 13.14
N SER A 3 -5.36 -2.32 12.26
CA SER A 3 -5.97 -2.11 10.93
C SER A 3 -5.91 -3.39 10.11
N GLU A 4 -6.94 -3.67 9.31
CA GLU A 4 -6.93 -4.82 8.41
C GLU A 4 -5.86 -4.72 7.32
N LEU A 5 -5.40 -3.51 7.00
CA LEU A 5 -4.29 -3.28 6.07
C LEU A 5 -3.01 -3.98 6.54
N THR A 6 -2.87 -4.25 7.83
CA THR A 6 -1.72 -5.00 8.39
C THR A 6 -1.77 -6.50 8.12
N LYS A 7 -2.84 -7.00 7.45
CA LYS A 7 -2.89 -8.36 6.88
C LYS A 7 -2.11 -8.45 5.57
N ILE A 8 -1.88 -7.33 4.89
CA ILE A 8 -1.12 -7.26 3.65
C ILE A 8 0.36 -7.50 3.99
N PRO A 9 1.03 -8.49 3.36
CA PRO A 9 2.46 -8.70 3.57
C PRO A 9 3.28 -7.43 3.28
N GLY A 10 4.24 -7.10 4.13
CA GLY A 10 5.04 -5.88 3.97
C GLY A 10 4.37 -4.58 4.43
N ILE A 11 3.10 -4.59 4.84
CA ILE A 11 2.42 -3.42 5.42
C ILE A 11 2.37 -3.55 6.95
N GLY A 12 3.29 -2.84 7.61
CA GLY A 12 3.27 -2.65 9.06
C GLY A 12 2.30 -1.55 9.51
N ASN A 13 2.18 -1.32 10.82
CA ASN A 13 1.29 -0.30 11.40
C ASN A 13 1.53 1.10 10.80
N ASN A 14 2.80 1.48 10.61
CA ASN A 14 3.15 2.79 10.04
C ASN A 14 2.60 2.96 8.61
N MET A 15 2.86 1.98 7.74
CA MET A 15 2.35 2.02 6.35
C MET A 15 0.82 1.93 6.29
N ALA A 16 0.18 1.23 7.24
CA ALA A 16 -1.27 1.22 7.35
C ALA A 16 -1.83 2.61 7.72
N GLU A 17 -1.17 3.34 8.61
CA GLU A 17 -1.55 4.72 8.94
C GLU A 17 -1.38 5.68 7.76
N HIS A 18 -0.32 5.52 6.97
CA HIS A 18 -0.13 6.28 5.72
C HIS A 18 -1.33 6.08 4.78
N LEU A 19 -1.68 4.83 4.49
CA LEU A 19 -2.82 4.48 3.64
C LEU A 19 -4.15 5.03 4.18
N ILE A 20 -4.39 4.92 5.49
CA ILE A 20 -5.60 5.49 6.12
C ILE A 20 -5.66 7.00 5.92
N LYS A 21 -4.56 7.72 6.19
CA LYS A 21 -4.48 9.18 6.03
C LYS A 21 -4.60 9.62 4.56
N ALA A 22 -4.10 8.79 3.64
CA ALA A 22 -4.24 8.98 2.20
C ALA A 22 -5.66 8.69 1.67
N GLY A 23 -6.60 8.27 2.51
CA GLY A 23 -7.99 8.02 2.14
C GLY A 23 -8.32 6.57 1.78
N TYR A 24 -7.42 5.63 2.08
CA TYR A 24 -7.56 4.19 1.80
C TYR A 24 -7.59 3.38 3.11
N PRO A 25 -8.68 3.43 3.90
CA PRO A 25 -8.70 2.84 5.23
C PRO A 25 -8.86 1.31 5.25
N THR A 26 -9.14 0.68 4.10
CA THR A 26 -9.47 -0.75 3.98
C THR A 26 -8.79 -1.40 2.79
N ILE A 27 -8.65 -2.72 2.81
CA ILE A 27 -8.16 -3.50 1.65
C ILE A 27 -9.10 -3.27 0.45
N GLU A 28 -10.40 -3.15 0.70
CA GLU A 28 -11.38 -2.86 -0.36
C GLU A 28 -11.15 -1.50 -1.01
N SER A 29 -10.82 -0.46 -0.23
CA SER A 29 -10.59 0.89 -0.75
C SER A 29 -9.39 0.99 -1.70
N LEU A 30 -8.47 0.02 -1.63
CA LEU A 30 -7.30 -0.09 -2.49
C LEU A 30 -7.61 -0.70 -3.86
N LYS A 31 -8.71 -1.45 -4.02
CA LYS A 31 -8.99 -2.16 -5.27
C LYS A 31 -9.12 -1.21 -6.47
N GLY A 32 -8.47 -1.59 -7.56
CA GLY A 32 -8.49 -0.86 -8.84
C GLY A 32 -7.86 0.53 -8.79
N LYS A 33 -7.11 0.87 -7.73
CA LYS A 33 -6.39 2.15 -7.64
C LYS A 33 -5.05 2.08 -8.34
N SER A 34 -4.61 3.21 -8.88
CA SER A 34 -3.26 3.35 -9.41
C SER A 34 -2.24 3.49 -8.27
N PRO A 35 -1.07 2.84 -8.34
CA PRO A 35 0.01 3.07 -7.40
C PRO A 35 0.44 4.53 -7.29
N ASP A 36 0.45 5.26 -8.41
CA ASP A 36 0.87 6.65 -8.46
C ASP A 36 -0.16 7.56 -7.77
N ASP A 37 -1.46 7.26 -7.89
CA ASP A 37 -2.53 8.00 -7.21
C ASP A 37 -2.44 7.81 -5.68
N VAL A 38 -2.22 6.57 -5.24
CA VAL A 38 -2.07 6.26 -3.80
C VAL A 38 -0.83 6.96 -3.24
N TYR A 39 0.28 6.95 -3.97
CA TYR A 39 1.50 7.63 -3.57
C TYR A 39 1.33 9.16 -3.51
N ALA A 40 0.67 9.74 -4.51
CA ALA A 40 0.38 11.17 -4.54
C ALA A 40 -0.54 11.57 -3.36
N ALA A 41 -1.54 10.75 -3.05
CA ALA A 41 -2.41 10.95 -1.91
C ALA A 41 -1.66 10.87 -0.57
N ASP A 42 -0.71 9.94 -0.42
CA ASP A 42 0.14 9.85 0.77
C ASP A 42 1.05 11.09 0.93
N CYS A 43 1.68 11.53 -0.16
CA CYS A 43 2.46 12.78 -0.15
C CYS A 43 1.61 13.98 0.25
N ALA A 44 0.39 14.09 -0.31
CA ALA A 44 -0.53 15.16 0.02
C ALA A 44 -0.97 15.11 1.49
N ALA A 45 -1.26 13.92 2.02
CA ALA A 45 -1.67 13.72 3.41
C ALA A 45 -0.55 14.04 4.41
N GLN A 46 0.72 13.83 4.03
CA GLN A 46 1.87 14.14 4.88
C GLN A 46 2.43 15.56 4.67
N GLY A 47 2.00 16.26 3.61
CA GLY A 47 2.51 17.58 3.26
C GLY A 47 3.97 17.58 2.78
N VAL A 48 4.53 16.41 2.45
CA VAL A 48 5.91 16.22 1.99
C VAL A 48 5.97 15.17 0.90
N ILE A 49 7.03 15.20 0.08
CA ILE A 49 7.34 14.08 -0.81
C ILE A 49 7.94 12.96 0.04
N VAL A 50 7.21 11.85 0.16
CA VAL A 50 7.67 10.68 0.90
C VAL A 50 8.76 9.95 0.13
N ASP A 51 9.51 9.07 0.80
CA ASP A 51 10.52 8.27 0.10
C ASP A 51 9.87 7.35 -0.94
N ARG A 52 10.53 7.21 -2.10
CA ARG A 52 10.01 6.40 -3.22
C ARG A 52 9.82 4.93 -2.85
N CYS A 53 10.46 4.42 -1.80
CA CYS A 53 10.21 3.06 -1.32
C CYS A 53 8.75 2.82 -0.88
N ALA A 54 8.03 3.87 -0.46
CA ALA A 54 6.61 3.78 -0.12
C ALA A 54 5.77 3.32 -1.32
N LEU A 55 6.09 3.78 -2.53
CA LEU A 55 5.43 3.36 -3.78
C LEU A 55 5.51 1.83 -3.98
N TYR A 56 6.60 1.20 -3.58
CA TYR A 56 6.77 -0.26 -3.74
C TYR A 56 5.85 -1.03 -2.78
N CYS A 57 5.69 -0.51 -1.56
CA CYS A 57 4.71 -1.01 -0.61
C CYS A 57 3.27 -0.87 -1.16
N TYR A 58 2.95 0.26 -1.80
CA TYR A 58 1.62 0.48 -2.39
C TYR A 58 1.34 -0.44 -3.58
N ARG A 59 2.30 -0.66 -4.46
CA ARG A 59 2.17 -1.63 -5.57
C ARG A 59 1.86 -3.03 -5.06
N LEU A 60 2.55 -3.47 -4.01
CA LEU A 60 2.27 -4.74 -3.35
C LEU A 60 0.84 -4.73 -2.78
N ALA A 61 0.47 -3.71 -2.01
CA ALA A 61 -0.83 -3.61 -1.35
C ALA A 61 -2.00 -3.61 -2.34
N LEU A 62 -1.85 -2.90 -3.46
CA LEU A 62 -2.81 -2.87 -4.55
C LEU A 62 -2.95 -4.23 -5.22
N HIS A 63 -1.83 -4.89 -5.55
CA HIS A 63 -1.90 -6.24 -6.09
C HIS A 63 -2.59 -7.20 -5.12
N TYR A 64 -2.26 -7.15 -3.83
CA TYR A 64 -2.91 -7.97 -2.81
C TYR A 64 -4.43 -7.74 -2.79
N ALA A 65 -4.87 -6.48 -2.83
CA ALA A 65 -6.29 -6.11 -2.84
C ALA A 65 -7.00 -6.61 -4.10
N ASP A 66 -6.39 -6.43 -5.28
CA ASP A 66 -6.96 -6.83 -6.57
C ASP A 66 -7.05 -8.35 -6.76
N HIS A 67 -6.19 -9.11 -6.06
CA HIS A 67 -6.08 -10.57 -6.23
C HIS A 67 -6.60 -11.34 -5.01
N GLY A 68 -7.62 -10.79 -4.33
CA GLY A 68 -8.31 -11.52 -3.24
C GLY A 68 -7.41 -11.90 -2.07
N GLY A 69 -6.38 -11.11 -1.81
CA GLY A 69 -5.42 -11.35 -0.74
C GLY A 69 -4.28 -12.30 -1.10
N GLN A 70 -3.95 -12.43 -2.38
CA GLN A 70 -2.86 -13.28 -2.85
C GLN A 70 -1.72 -12.46 -3.47
N LEU A 71 -0.49 -12.87 -3.17
CA LEU A 71 0.73 -12.36 -3.82
C LEU A 71 1.35 -13.46 -4.69
N PRO A 72 2.05 -13.12 -5.78
CA PRO A 72 2.82 -14.07 -6.55
C PRO A 72 3.88 -14.77 -5.67
N PRO A 73 4.15 -16.08 -5.84
CA PRO A 73 5.13 -16.81 -5.03
C PRO A 73 6.53 -16.18 -5.02
N ASN A 74 6.90 -15.51 -6.11
CA ASN A 74 8.21 -14.85 -6.30
C ASN A 74 8.22 -13.35 -5.95
N LYS A 75 7.12 -12.79 -5.44
CA LYS A 75 6.99 -11.36 -5.08
C LYS A 75 6.33 -11.20 -3.72
N GLN A 76 6.97 -11.74 -2.69
CA GLN A 76 6.44 -11.74 -1.33
C GLN A 76 6.86 -10.51 -0.52
N ASN A 77 7.92 -9.82 -0.94
CA ASN A 77 8.45 -8.66 -0.22
C ASN A 77 8.18 -7.38 -0.99
N TRP A 78 8.00 -6.25 -0.29
CA TRP A 78 7.75 -4.96 -0.93
C TRP A 78 8.88 -4.55 -1.88
N TRP A 79 10.14 -4.94 -1.62
CA TRP A 79 11.26 -4.62 -2.51
C TRP A 79 11.24 -5.38 -3.84
N ASP A 80 10.41 -6.42 -3.98
CA ASP A 80 10.20 -7.12 -5.26
C ASP A 80 9.33 -6.28 -6.23
N TRP A 81 8.80 -5.13 -5.77
CA TRP A 81 7.90 -4.23 -6.48
C TRP A 81 8.54 -2.88 -6.87
N LYS A 82 9.88 -2.84 -6.94
CA LYS A 82 10.68 -1.66 -7.33
C LYS A 82 10.46 -1.18 -8.77
N GLY A 83 10.07 -2.10 -9.66
CA GLY A 83 10.07 -1.94 -11.13
C GLY A 83 9.12 -0.90 -11.70
#